data_AF-A0A7C2IK49-F1
#
_entry.id   AF-A0A7C2IK49-F1
#
_cell.length_a   1.000
_cell.length_b   1.000
_cell.length_c   1.000
_cell.angle_alpha   90.00
_cell.angle_beta   90.00
_cell.angle_gamma   90.00
#
_symmetry.space_group_name_H-M   'P 1'
#
loop_
_entity.id
_entity.type
_entity.pdbx_description
1 polymer ?
#
loop_
_entity_poly.entity_id
_entity_poly.type
_entity_poly.pdbx_seq_one_letter_code
_entity_poly.pdbx_strand_id
1 'polypeptide(L)'
;MNRNYCVRAGGGLSYKPATAYRLSLRAVLTGLVLVLCYSGVSSTGAQDSITGEWILSTKPGTEFAHLTIQRRTERYSNFMSSVEIRADIIRGLTREQMAASGAAVQFQIVRDAGTLNCEGWFKDGRGSGHFTFVPNQGYIATMRGLGYDNLSTERVFALAVHDVSLVYIRELSAAGYDRVSIDKLLAMRIHGVSIQFINDLKAAGYDRQPVDQLVAMRIHGVSIEFIREMKSLGYDEVSVDRLVAMRIHGVKTEFIKELKEMGYDSLPIDQLVAMRIHGVKSEFMRELREFGYDRVPLDELVSMRIHGVSAEFIKELKGLGYDRVPVDQLVSMRIHGVNAAFIEKMRKRGFNDLSVEQLISLRIHGFDR
;
A
#
# COMPACT_ATOMS: atom_id res chain seq x y z
N MET A 1 -63.60 -4.46 41.80
CA MET A 1 -65.02 -4.17 42.06
C MET A 1 -65.25 -2.70 41.82
N ASN A 2 -66.15 -2.38 40.89
CA ASN A 2 -66.70 -1.06 40.65
C ASN A 2 -67.47 -0.55 41.89
N ARG A 3 -67.44 0.75 42.12
CA ARG A 3 -68.58 1.68 42.39
C ARG A 3 -68.00 3.01 42.90
N ASN A 4 -68.15 4.15 42.24
CA ASN A 4 -69.34 4.94 41.89
C ASN A 4 -69.80 5.96 42.96
N TYR A 5 -69.68 7.24 42.58
CA TYR A 5 -70.66 8.36 42.67
C TYR A 5 -70.70 9.37 43.84
N CYS A 6 -71.01 10.61 43.40
CA CYS A 6 -71.75 11.72 44.04
C CYS A 6 -70.98 12.66 45.00
N VAL A 7 -71.21 13.99 45.09
CA VAL A 7 -72.11 14.94 44.40
C VAL A 7 -71.65 16.39 44.65
N ARG A 8 -72.11 17.30 43.79
CA ARG A 8 -71.98 18.77 43.70
C ARG A 8 -72.63 19.56 44.86
N ALA A 9 -72.08 20.73 45.18
CA ALA A 9 -72.74 22.04 45.48
C ALA A 9 -71.61 23.07 45.72
N GLY A 10 -71.63 24.37 45.36
CA GLY A 10 -72.60 25.31 44.83
C GLY A 10 -72.16 26.73 45.22
N GLY A 11 -72.36 27.73 44.35
CA GLY A 11 -72.17 29.18 44.61
C GLY A 11 -70.85 29.77 44.08
N GLY A 12 -70.77 30.66 43.08
CA GLY A 12 -71.76 31.51 42.44
C GLY A 12 -71.77 32.92 43.02
N LEU A 13 -70.95 33.83 42.47
CA LEU A 13 -71.21 35.28 42.45
C LEU A 13 -70.52 35.91 41.21
N SER A 14 -71.35 36.61 40.43
CA SER A 14 -71.11 37.33 39.17
C SER A 14 -70.97 38.83 39.49
N TYR A 15 -70.14 39.66 38.84
CA TYR A 15 -70.45 40.49 37.65
C TYR A 15 -69.18 41.36 37.39
N LYS A 16 -68.50 41.37 36.23
CA LYS A 16 -68.78 42.00 34.91
C LYS A 16 -68.40 43.51 34.79
N PRO A 17 -68.16 44.05 33.58
CA PRO A 17 -66.84 44.56 33.16
C PRO A 17 -66.86 46.00 32.61
N ALA A 18 -65.69 46.53 32.20
CA ALA A 18 -65.54 47.72 31.35
C ALA A 18 -64.08 47.81 30.88
N THR A 19 -63.65 48.31 29.71
CA THR A 19 -64.23 48.67 28.41
C THR A 19 -63.01 48.81 27.47
N ALA A 20 -63.15 48.43 26.21
CA ALA A 20 -62.13 48.62 25.19
C ALA A 20 -61.93 50.10 24.81
N TYR A 21 -60.68 50.54 24.67
CA TYR A 21 -60.33 51.69 23.84
C TYR A 21 -59.35 51.24 22.74
N ARG A 22 -59.77 51.41 21.50
CA ARG A 22 -58.89 51.41 20.32
C ARG A 22 -58.32 52.81 20.17
N LEU A 23 -57.00 52.93 20.02
CA LEU A 23 -56.38 54.04 19.30
C LEU A 23 -55.12 53.55 18.58
N SER A 24 -55.13 53.79 17.28
CA SER A 24 -54.06 53.64 16.31
C SER A 24 -53.01 54.75 16.46
N LEU A 25 -51.72 54.42 16.27
CA LEU A 25 -50.75 55.02 15.32
C LEU A 25 -49.31 54.89 15.85
N ARG A 26 -48.50 54.21 15.04
CA ARG A 26 -47.04 54.25 14.87
C ARG A 26 -46.20 55.16 15.80
N ALA A 27 -45.25 54.54 16.50
CA ALA A 27 -43.90 55.08 16.67
C ALA A 27 -42.90 53.93 16.87
N VAL A 28 -41.89 53.88 16.02
CA VAL A 28 -40.68 53.04 16.13
C VAL A 28 -39.72 53.75 17.08
N LEU A 29 -39.14 53.06 18.07
CA LEU A 29 -37.69 52.97 18.31
C LEU A 29 -37.36 52.20 19.61
N THR A 30 -36.59 51.12 19.42
CA THR A 30 -35.48 50.59 20.24
C THR A 30 -35.66 50.28 21.74
N GLY A 31 -35.51 48.98 22.05
CA GLY A 31 -34.39 48.51 22.87
C GLY A 31 -34.71 48.05 24.30
N LEU A 32 -34.76 46.73 24.51
CA LEU A 32 -33.95 45.95 25.49
C LEU A 32 -34.52 44.52 25.57
N VAL A 33 -33.91 43.55 24.88
CA VAL A 33 -34.20 42.12 25.12
C VAL A 33 -33.17 41.60 26.10
N LEU A 34 -33.60 41.32 27.32
CA LEU A 34 -32.84 40.61 28.34
C LEU A 34 -32.83 39.12 27.96
N VAL A 35 -31.76 38.68 27.29
CA VAL A 35 -31.49 37.26 27.10
C VAL A 35 -30.89 36.71 28.40
N LEU A 36 -31.72 36.01 29.17
CA LEU A 36 -31.27 35.16 30.26
C LEU A 36 -30.49 33.97 29.69
N CYS A 37 -29.16 34.08 29.69
CA CYS A 37 -28.26 32.96 29.44
C CYS A 37 -28.36 31.96 30.61
N TYR A 38 -29.13 30.88 30.41
CA TYR A 38 -28.99 29.69 31.25
C TYR A 38 -27.71 28.96 30.80
N SER A 39 -26.61 29.25 31.50
CA SER A 39 -25.35 28.51 31.40
C SER A 39 -25.48 27.15 32.08
N GLY A 40 -26.18 26.22 31.44
CA GLY A 40 -26.12 24.80 31.79
C GLY A 40 -24.80 24.22 31.29
N VAL A 41 -23.68 24.55 31.94
CA VAL A 41 -22.41 23.84 31.71
C VAL A 41 -22.57 22.46 32.34
N SER A 42 -23.07 21.51 31.56
CA SER A 42 -22.85 20.10 31.85
C SER A 42 -21.39 19.83 31.53
N SER A 43 -20.57 19.63 32.57
CA SER A 43 -19.22 19.10 32.41
C SER A 43 -19.33 17.63 31.98
N THR A 44 -19.56 17.40 30.69
CA THR A 44 -19.19 16.13 30.07
C THR A 44 -17.67 16.03 30.22
N GLY A 45 -17.19 15.02 30.95
CA GLY A 45 -15.74 14.76 31.07
C GLY A 45 -15.11 14.82 29.68
N ALA A 46 -13.96 15.48 29.57
CA ALA A 46 -13.22 15.60 28.31
C ALA A 46 -12.99 14.20 27.74
N GLN A 47 -13.81 13.81 26.77
CA GLN A 47 -13.52 12.67 25.93
C GLN A 47 -12.27 13.08 25.17
N ASP A 48 -11.14 12.42 25.41
CA ASP A 48 -9.86 12.74 24.77
C ASP A 48 -10.08 12.94 23.28
N SER A 49 -10.06 14.21 22.85
CA SER A 49 -10.34 14.56 21.47
C SER A 49 -9.09 14.26 20.67
N ILE A 50 -9.23 13.43 19.65
CA ILE A 50 -8.11 13.17 18.74
C ILE A 50 -7.87 14.44 17.92
N THR A 51 -6.75 15.08 18.16
CA THR A 51 -6.31 16.27 17.41
C THR A 51 -5.00 15.98 16.67
N GLY A 52 -4.66 16.85 15.73
CA GLY A 52 -3.41 16.77 14.99
C GLY A 52 -3.32 17.88 13.95
N GLU A 53 -2.40 17.71 13.01
CA GLU A 53 -2.20 18.68 11.93
C GLU A 53 -2.56 18.05 10.59
N TRP A 54 -2.96 18.90 9.65
CA TRP A 54 -3.21 18.53 8.27
C TRP A 54 -2.35 19.38 7.33
N ILE A 55 -1.99 18.80 6.20
CA ILE A 55 -1.44 19.50 5.04
C ILE A 55 -2.29 19.08 3.85
N LEU A 56 -2.75 20.04 3.05
CA LEU A 56 -3.48 19.78 1.83
C LEU A 56 -2.79 20.49 0.67
N SER A 57 -2.53 19.79 -0.43
CA SER A 57 -2.12 20.40 -1.69
C SER A 57 -3.11 20.04 -2.79
N THR A 58 -3.58 21.04 -3.53
CA THR A 58 -4.42 20.82 -4.70
C THR A 58 -3.54 20.53 -5.90
N LYS A 59 -4.04 19.68 -6.80
CA LYS A 59 -3.38 19.39 -8.07
C LYS A 59 -4.08 20.17 -9.18
N PRO A 60 -3.41 21.17 -9.81
CA PRO A 60 -4.02 22.00 -10.84
C PRO A 60 -4.64 21.17 -11.97
N GLY A 61 -5.84 21.56 -12.41
CA GLY A 61 -6.54 20.89 -13.51
C GLY A 61 -7.16 19.54 -13.17
N THR A 62 -7.20 19.13 -11.90
CA THR A 62 -7.81 17.86 -11.46
C THR A 62 -8.85 18.07 -10.37
N GLU A 63 -9.68 17.04 -10.13
CA GLU A 63 -10.63 17.01 -9.01
C GLU A 63 -10.02 16.45 -7.71
N PHE A 64 -8.70 16.23 -7.67
CA PHE A 64 -8.01 15.58 -6.56
C PHE A 64 -7.15 16.56 -5.76
N ALA A 65 -7.02 16.26 -4.46
CA ALA A 65 -6.12 16.92 -3.54
C ALA A 65 -5.31 15.86 -2.77
N HIS A 66 -4.07 16.17 -2.48
CA HIS A 66 -3.20 15.35 -1.64
C HIS A 66 -3.33 15.82 -0.20
N LEU A 67 -3.83 14.94 0.67
CA LEU A 67 -4.03 15.18 2.09
C LEU A 67 -2.98 14.41 2.88
N THR A 68 -2.26 15.12 3.75
CA THR A 68 -1.43 14.52 4.80
C THR A 68 -2.07 14.82 6.15
N ILE A 69 -2.27 13.78 6.96
CA ILE A 69 -2.67 13.86 8.37
C ILE A 69 -1.47 13.46 9.20
N GLN A 70 -1.08 14.29 10.16
CA GLN A 70 0.03 14.03 11.06
C GLN A 70 -0.37 14.25 12.51
N ARG A 71 0.16 13.41 13.40
CA ARG A 71 -0.08 13.51 14.83
C ARG A 71 1.13 13.00 15.59
N ARG A 72 1.54 13.75 16.61
CA ARG A 72 2.54 13.29 17.59
C ARG A 72 1.81 12.78 18.82
N THR A 73 2.06 11.53 19.21
CA THR A 73 1.53 10.97 20.45
C THR A 73 2.56 11.09 21.58
N GLU A 74 2.09 11.09 22.83
CA GLU A 74 2.94 11.25 24.03
C GLU A 74 4.06 10.21 24.14
N ARG A 75 3.92 9.04 23.49
CA ARG A 75 4.92 7.96 23.48
C ARG A 75 5.90 8.03 22.31
N TYR A 76 6.20 9.22 21.79
CA TYR A 76 7.12 9.44 20.66
C TYR A 76 6.75 8.71 19.35
N SER A 77 5.53 8.17 19.24
CA SER A 77 5.03 7.64 17.96
C SER A 77 4.47 8.79 17.14
N ASN A 78 5.12 9.05 16.01
CA ASN A 78 4.63 9.98 14.99
C ASN A 78 3.71 9.17 14.06
N PHE A 79 2.43 9.50 14.06
CA PHE A 79 1.50 9.06 13.02
C PHE A 79 1.58 10.04 11.86
N MET A 80 1.77 9.53 10.65
CA MET A 80 1.67 10.31 9.42
C MET A 80 1.01 9.44 8.36
N SER A 81 -0.03 9.96 7.72
CA SER A 81 -0.72 9.31 6.61
C SER A 81 -0.92 10.32 5.49
N SER A 82 -0.50 9.96 4.28
CA SER A 82 -0.66 10.77 3.07
C SER A 82 -1.50 10.01 2.05
N VAL A 83 -2.53 10.66 1.52
CA VAL A 83 -3.51 10.03 0.63
C VAL A 83 -4.04 11.05 -0.38
N GLU A 84 -4.33 10.58 -1.60
CA GLU A 84 -5.07 11.37 -2.57
C GLU A 84 -6.57 11.23 -2.30
N ILE A 85 -7.27 12.37 -2.17
CA ILE A 85 -8.72 12.43 -1.95
C ILE A 85 -9.37 13.26 -3.05
N ARG A 86 -10.63 12.96 -3.37
CA ARG A 86 -11.43 13.85 -4.21
C ARG A 86 -11.71 15.15 -3.45
N ALA A 87 -11.73 16.28 -4.14
CA ALA A 87 -11.96 17.57 -3.52
C ALA A 87 -13.41 17.75 -3.03
N ASP A 88 -14.37 17.00 -3.60
CA ASP A 88 -15.81 17.13 -3.27
C ASP A 88 -16.20 16.59 -1.89
N ILE A 89 -15.39 15.70 -1.30
CA ILE A 89 -15.59 15.25 0.08
C ILE A 89 -15.21 16.32 1.11
N ILE A 90 -14.49 17.37 0.67
CA ILE A 90 -14.07 18.49 1.52
C ILE A 90 -15.21 19.51 1.55
N ARG A 91 -15.95 19.53 2.66
CA ARG A 91 -17.10 20.41 2.84
C ARG A 91 -16.65 21.74 3.42
N GLY A 92 -17.04 22.85 2.79
CA GLY A 92 -16.74 24.20 3.29
C GLY A 92 -15.41 24.79 2.81
N LEU A 93 -14.68 24.10 1.91
CA LEU A 93 -13.49 24.65 1.26
C LEU A 93 -13.78 24.92 -0.22
N THR A 94 -13.82 26.20 -0.62
CA THR A 94 -14.12 26.57 -2.01
C THR A 94 -12.86 26.61 -2.88
N ARG A 95 -13.02 26.52 -4.21
CA ARG A 95 -11.89 26.63 -5.16
C ARG A 95 -11.20 28.00 -5.06
N GLU A 96 -11.97 29.05 -4.81
CA GLU A 96 -11.47 30.41 -4.64
C GLU A 96 -10.60 30.51 -3.40
N GLN A 97 -11.02 29.92 -2.27
CA GLN A 97 -10.21 29.87 -1.05
C GLN A 97 -8.91 29.09 -1.25
N MET A 98 -8.96 27.98 -2.01
CA MET A 98 -7.77 27.19 -2.31
C MET A 98 -6.78 27.92 -3.25
N ALA A 99 -7.28 28.75 -4.15
CA ALA A 99 -6.49 29.52 -5.12
C ALA A 99 -6.06 30.91 -4.62
N ALA A 100 -6.53 31.33 -3.44
CA ALA A 100 -6.22 32.64 -2.89
C ALA A 100 -4.72 32.79 -2.57
N SER A 101 -4.21 34.01 -2.66
CA SER A 101 -2.84 34.37 -2.22
C SER A 101 -2.68 34.39 -0.69
N GLY A 102 -3.65 33.86 0.04
CA GLY A 102 -3.73 33.82 1.49
C GLY A 102 -5.17 33.90 2.01
N ALA A 103 -5.67 32.84 2.63
CA ALA A 103 -6.99 32.82 3.27
C ALA A 103 -7.01 31.91 4.51
N ALA A 104 -7.66 32.37 5.58
CA ALA A 104 -8.04 31.50 6.69
C ALA A 104 -9.20 30.60 6.24
N VAL A 105 -9.14 29.32 6.60
CA VAL A 105 -10.14 28.33 6.19
C VAL A 105 -10.66 27.53 7.37
N GLN A 106 -11.92 27.14 7.27
CA GLN A 106 -12.53 26.12 8.10
C GLN A 106 -13.31 25.18 7.18
N PHE A 107 -13.04 23.88 7.30
CA PHE A 107 -13.68 22.89 6.46
C PHE A 107 -13.78 21.56 7.19
N GLN A 108 -14.58 20.65 6.64
CA GLN A 108 -14.75 19.31 7.17
C GLN A 108 -14.38 18.27 6.13
N ILE A 109 -13.68 17.22 6.56
CA ILE A 109 -13.58 15.98 5.79
C ILE A 109 -14.50 14.98 6.47
N VAL A 110 -15.60 14.65 5.80
CA VAL A 110 -16.65 13.78 6.34
C VAL A 110 -16.47 12.37 5.78
N ARG A 111 -16.27 11.39 6.66
CA ARG A 111 -16.17 9.97 6.34
C ARG A 111 -17.19 9.18 7.14
N ASP A 112 -17.44 7.95 6.73
CA ASP A 112 -18.35 7.04 7.45
C ASP A 112 -17.98 6.93 8.94
N ALA A 113 -16.70 6.67 9.24
CA ALA A 113 -16.21 6.45 10.61
C ALA A 113 -16.14 7.73 11.48
N GLY A 114 -16.19 8.92 10.88
CA GLY A 114 -16.14 10.17 11.61
C GLY A 114 -15.77 11.37 10.75
N THR A 115 -15.76 12.54 11.38
CA THR A 115 -15.49 13.82 10.74
C THR A 115 -14.19 14.42 11.28
N LEU A 116 -13.33 14.87 10.38
CA LEU A 116 -12.22 15.76 10.71
C LEU A 116 -12.72 17.20 10.56
N ASN A 117 -12.81 17.94 11.66
CA ASN A 117 -13.07 19.38 11.65
C ASN A 117 -11.72 20.09 11.53
N CYS A 118 -11.49 20.75 10.41
CA CYS A 118 -10.20 21.34 10.07
C CYS A 118 -10.27 22.86 10.11
N GLU A 119 -9.25 23.48 10.68
CA GLU A 119 -9.00 24.92 10.62
C GLU A 119 -7.55 25.18 10.22
N GLY A 120 -7.30 26.31 9.55
CA GLY A 120 -5.93 26.69 9.18
C GLY A 120 -5.88 27.76 8.10
N TRP A 121 -4.85 27.67 7.27
CA TRP A 121 -4.55 28.67 6.25
C TRP A 121 -4.25 28.03 4.90
N PHE A 122 -4.68 28.68 3.82
CA PHE A 122 -4.32 28.34 2.44
C PHE A 122 -3.60 29.48 1.74
N LYS A 123 -2.65 29.11 0.88
CA LYS A 123 -1.97 30.00 -0.04
C LYS A 123 -1.52 29.24 -1.27
N ASP A 124 -1.87 29.75 -2.45
CA ASP A 124 -1.37 29.28 -3.75
C ASP A 124 -1.53 27.75 -3.94
N GLY A 125 -2.70 27.20 -3.64
CA GLY A 125 -3.02 25.77 -3.79
C GLY A 125 -2.46 24.86 -2.69
N ARG A 126 -1.82 25.40 -1.66
CA ARG A 126 -1.33 24.65 -0.51
C ARG A 126 -1.91 25.20 0.78
N GLY A 127 -2.32 24.32 1.67
CA GLY A 127 -2.80 24.69 2.99
C GLY A 127 -2.26 23.78 4.08
N SER A 128 -2.27 24.30 5.30
CA SER A 128 -1.97 23.55 6.51
C SER A 128 -2.72 24.11 7.70
N GLY A 129 -2.85 23.29 8.74
CA GLY A 129 -3.49 23.69 9.98
C GLY A 129 -3.75 22.53 10.92
N HIS A 130 -4.72 22.69 11.79
CA HIS A 130 -5.06 21.71 12.81
C HIS A 130 -6.42 21.08 12.53
N PHE A 131 -6.62 19.85 13.02
CA PHE A 131 -7.91 19.20 13.02
C PHE A 131 -8.31 18.72 14.42
N THR A 132 -9.62 18.60 14.62
CA THR A 132 -10.23 17.81 15.69
C THR A 132 -11.10 16.72 15.08
N PHE A 133 -10.89 15.47 15.50
CA PHE A 133 -11.67 14.33 15.04
C PHE A 133 -12.89 14.07 15.93
N VAL A 134 -14.05 13.89 15.29
CA VAL A 134 -15.31 13.53 15.93
C VAL A 134 -15.77 12.17 15.41
N PRO A 135 -15.75 11.11 16.24
CA PRO A 135 -16.20 9.78 15.84
C PRO A 135 -17.70 9.75 15.49
N ASN A 136 -18.07 9.01 14.45
CA ASN A 136 -19.47 8.80 14.10
C ASN A 136 -20.06 7.61 14.91
N GLN A 137 -20.93 7.91 15.87
CA GLN A 137 -21.57 6.89 16.71
C GLN A 137 -22.47 5.92 15.92
N GLY A 138 -23.10 6.37 14.83
CA GLY A 138 -23.91 5.51 13.96
C GLY A 138 -23.06 4.47 13.22
N TYR A 139 -21.86 4.87 12.78
CA TYR A 139 -20.89 3.94 12.20
C TYR A 139 -20.44 2.90 13.22
N ILE A 140 -20.08 3.32 14.43
CA ILE A 140 -19.64 2.41 15.51
C ILE A 140 -20.75 1.40 15.85
N ALA A 141 -22.00 1.87 15.96
CA ALA A 141 -23.15 1.00 16.19
C ALA A 141 -23.36 -0.01 15.05
N THR A 142 -23.19 0.42 13.80
CA THR A 142 -23.29 -0.46 12.64
C THR A 142 -22.16 -1.49 12.61
N MET A 143 -20.92 -1.07 12.88
CA MET A 143 -19.75 -1.94 12.97
C MET A 143 -19.93 -3.01 14.05
N ARG A 144 -20.48 -2.64 15.21
CA ARG A 144 -20.87 -3.59 16.27
C ARG A 144 -21.87 -4.62 15.76
N GLY A 145 -22.91 -4.19 15.05
CA GLY A 145 -23.89 -5.08 14.43
C GLY A 145 -23.30 -6.03 13.38
N LEU A 146 -22.19 -5.65 12.75
CA LEU A 146 -21.42 -6.50 11.83
C LEU A 146 -20.42 -7.43 12.55
N GLY A 147 -20.34 -7.38 13.88
CA GLY A 147 -19.44 -8.19 14.71
C GLY A 147 -18.08 -7.54 15.01
N TYR A 148 -17.91 -6.24 14.75
CA TYR A 148 -16.71 -5.49 15.12
C TYR A 148 -16.95 -4.76 16.45
N ASP A 149 -16.72 -5.46 17.55
CA ASP A 149 -16.90 -4.95 18.90
C ASP A 149 -15.68 -4.14 19.40
N ASN A 150 -15.90 -3.37 20.47
CA ASN A 150 -14.85 -2.71 21.26
C ASN A 150 -13.86 -1.85 20.46
N LEU A 151 -14.35 -1.12 19.44
CA LEU A 151 -13.54 -0.16 18.69
C LEU A 151 -13.19 1.04 19.59
N SER A 152 -11.91 1.19 19.94
CA SER A 152 -11.41 2.40 20.60
C SER A 152 -11.50 3.61 19.68
N THR A 153 -11.52 4.82 20.25
CA THR A 153 -11.51 6.09 19.49
C THR A 153 -10.34 6.12 18.50
N GLU A 154 -9.17 5.61 18.89
CA GLU A 154 -7.99 5.48 18.03
C GLU A 154 -8.21 4.56 16.82
N ARG A 155 -8.88 3.42 17.01
CA ARG A 155 -9.23 2.53 15.91
C ARG A 155 -10.24 3.18 14.97
N VAL A 156 -11.26 3.86 15.51
CA VAL A 156 -12.25 4.57 14.70
C VAL A 156 -11.61 5.71 13.90
N PHE A 157 -10.64 6.42 14.49
CA PHE A 157 -9.83 7.42 13.79
C PHE A 157 -9.03 6.82 12.64
N ALA A 158 -8.33 5.70 12.86
CA ALA A 158 -7.60 5.00 11.80
C ALA A 158 -8.53 4.56 10.65
N LEU A 159 -9.72 4.03 10.98
CA LEU A 159 -10.74 3.67 9.99
C LEU A 159 -11.22 4.88 9.19
N ALA A 160 -11.35 6.05 9.81
CA ALA A 160 -11.73 7.29 9.14
C ALA A 160 -10.62 7.80 8.20
N VAL A 161 -9.37 7.85 8.68
CA VAL A 161 -8.23 8.36 7.89
C VAL A 161 -7.95 7.49 6.67
N HIS A 162 -8.09 6.16 6.80
CA HIS A 162 -7.90 5.22 5.69
C HIS A 162 -9.19 4.90 4.92
N ASP A 163 -10.29 5.60 5.23
CA ASP A 163 -11.58 5.51 4.53
C ASP A 163 -12.12 4.07 4.43
N VAL A 164 -12.11 3.35 5.55
CA VAL A 164 -12.77 2.05 5.67
C VAL A 164 -14.29 2.27 5.82
N SER A 165 -14.98 2.42 4.70
CA SER A 165 -16.42 2.69 4.65
C SER A 165 -17.27 1.45 4.90
N LEU A 166 -18.53 1.64 5.32
CA LEU A 166 -19.51 0.56 5.45
C LEU A 166 -19.85 -0.07 4.09
N VAL A 167 -19.80 0.73 3.02
CA VAL A 167 -19.95 0.23 1.64
C VAL A 167 -18.83 -0.75 1.32
N TYR A 168 -17.57 -0.37 1.56
CA TYR A 168 -16.42 -1.24 1.31
C TYR A 168 -16.50 -2.58 2.07
N ILE A 169 -16.88 -2.54 3.35
CA ILE A 169 -17.04 -3.77 4.17
C ILE A 169 -18.14 -4.68 3.61
N ARG A 170 -19.28 -4.11 3.19
CA ARG A 170 -20.38 -4.90 2.60
C ARG A 170 -20.00 -5.48 1.25
N GLU A 171 -19.30 -4.73 0.41
CA GLU A 171 -18.82 -5.23 -0.88
C GLU A 171 -17.77 -6.34 -0.71
N LEU A 172 -16.89 -6.23 0.30
CA LEU A 172 -15.98 -7.32 0.66
C LEU A 172 -16.72 -8.60 1.06
N SER A 173 -17.72 -8.48 1.94
CA SER A 173 -18.57 -9.62 2.33
C SER A 173 -19.28 -10.22 1.10
N ALA A 174 -19.85 -9.39 0.21
CA ALA A 174 -20.46 -9.85 -1.03
C ALA A 174 -19.45 -10.55 -1.99
N ALA A 175 -18.18 -10.18 -1.94
CA ALA A 175 -17.09 -10.83 -2.65
C ALA A 175 -16.57 -12.11 -1.95
N GLY A 176 -17.16 -12.50 -0.81
CA GLY A 176 -16.81 -13.71 -0.06
C GLY A 176 -15.76 -13.49 1.04
N TYR A 177 -15.46 -12.24 1.39
CA TYR A 177 -14.55 -11.86 2.46
C TYR A 177 -15.33 -11.42 3.71
N ASP A 178 -15.88 -12.39 4.42
CA ASP A 178 -16.63 -12.15 5.64
C ASP A 178 -15.72 -11.89 6.83
N ARG A 179 -16.10 -10.94 7.70
CA ARG A 179 -15.46 -10.66 9.00
C ARG A 179 -13.94 -10.48 8.93
N VAL A 180 -13.44 -9.80 7.89
CA VAL A 180 -12.04 -9.39 7.78
C VAL A 180 -11.66 -8.55 9.00
N SER A 181 -10.60 -8.91 9.72
CA SER A 181 -10.20 -8.18 10.93
C SER A 181 -9.94 -6.70 10.64
N ILE A 182 -10.11 -5.84 11.65
CA ILE A 182 -9.86 -4.38 11.52
C ILE A 182 -8.46 -4.10 10.98
N ASP A 183 -7.45 -4.80 11.47
CA ASP A 183 -6.06 -4.61 11.03
C ASP A 183 -5.90 -4.96 9.54
N LYS A 184 -6.60 -5.99 9.07
CA LYS A 184 -6.61 -6.39 7.66
C LYS A 184 -7.40 -5.43 6.79
N LEU A 185 -8.55 -4.92 7.25
CA LEU A 185 -9.31 -3.87 6.54
C LEU A 185 -8.46 -2.61 6.36
N LEU A 186 -7.74 -2.21 7.40
CA LEU A 186 -6.80 -1.09 7.34
C LEU A 186 -5.67 -1.38 6.34
N ALA A 187 -5.01 -2.54 6.43
CA ALA A 187 -3.95 -2.93 5.49
C ALA A 187 -4.43 -2.94 4.03
N MET A 188 -5.62 -3.48 3.78
CA MET A 188 -6.25 -3.48 2.46
C MET A 188 -6.44 -2.06 1.92
N ARG A 189 -6.98 -1.14 2.73
CA ARG A 189 -7.16 0.25 2.31
C ARG A 189 -5.84 1.00 2.12
N ILE A 190 -4.88 0.82 3.02
CA ILE A 190 -3.55 1.42 2.96
C ILE A 190 -2.82 1.00 1.68
N HIS A 191 -2.91 -0.27 1.31
CA HIS A 191 -2.26 -0.81 0.12
C HIS A 191 -3.17 -0.81 -1.12
N GLY A 192 -4.35 -0.19 -1.06
CA GLY A 192 -5.21 0.02 -2.24
C GLY A 192 -5.88 -1.24 -2.80
N VAL A 193 -6.16 -2.25 -1.98
CA VAL A 193 -6.95 -3.42 -2.38
C VAL A 193 -8.41 -2.99 -2.59
N SER A 194 -8.81 -2.83 -3.86
CA SER A 194 -10.16 -2.43 -4.24
C SER A 194 -11.04 -3.63 -4.59
N ILE A 195 -12.36 -3.45 -4.55
CA ILE A 195 -13.32 -4.47 -5.01
C ILE A 195 -13.12 -4.78 -6.50
N GLN A 196 -12.82 -3.77 -7.31
CA GLN A 196 -12.48 -3.95 -8.72
C GLN A 196 -11.27 -4.88 -8.88
N PHE A 197 -10.20 -4.66 -8.11
CA PHE A 197 -9.00 -5.51 -8.16
C PHE A 197 -9.31 -6.97 -7.77
N ILE A 198 -10.14 -7.19 -6.74
CA ILE A 198 -10.59 -8.53 -6.34
C ILE A 198 -11.39 -9.20 -7.47
N ASN A 199 -12.29 -8.47 -8.12
CA ASN A 199 -13.10 -8.99 -9.23
C ASN A 199 -12.24 -9.29 -10.47
N ASP A 200 -11.27 -8.44 -10.79
CA ASP A 200 -10.35 -8.64 -11.91
C ASP A 200 -9.46 -9.88 -11.67
N LEU A 201 -8.99 -10.06 -10.43
CA LEU A 201 -8.25 -11.26 -10.04
C LEU A 201 -9.10 -12.52 -10.20
N LYS A 202 -10.34 -12.49 -9.72
CA LYS A 202 -11.29 -13.59 -9.91
C LYS A 202 -11.51 -13.91 -11.39
N ALA A 203 -11.68 -12.89 -12.23
CA ALA A 203 -11.81 -13.06 -13.69
C ALA A 203 -10.53 -13.61 -14.34
N ALA A 204 -9.36 -13.37 -13.74
CA ALA A 204 -8.08 -13.94 -14.15
C ALA A 204 -7.81 -15.35 -13.57
N GLY A 205 -8.74 -15.93 -12.81
CA GLY A 205 -8.63 -17.27 -12.21
C GLY A 205 -8.18 -17.31 -10.75
N TYR A 206 -7.97 -16.15 -10.12
CA TYR A 206 -7.51 -16.01 -8.74
C TYR A 206 -8.70 -15.69 -7.81
N ASP A 207 -9.63 -16.63 -7.70
CA ASP A 207 -10.81 -16.47 -6.83
C ASP A 207 -10.42 -16.56 -5.34
N ARG A 208 -11.04 -15.73 -4.50
CA ARG A 208 -10.98 -15.80 -3.02
C ARG A 208 -9.57 -16.00 -2.43
N GLN A 209 -8.57 -15.27 -2.93
CA GLN A 209 -7.22 -15.30 -2.37
C GLN A 209 -7.21 -14.77 -0.93
N PRO A 210 -6.45 -15.36 0.00
CA PRO A 210 -6.25 -14.81 1.34
C PRO A 210 -5.96 -13.31 1.33
N VAL A 211 -6.55 -12.57 2.28
CA VAL A 211 -6.38 -11.11 2.35
C VAL A 211 -4.92 -10.68 2.37
N ASP A 212 -4.06 -11.44 3.05
CA ASP A 212 -2.63 -11.14 3.13
C ASP A 212 -1.94 -11.25 1.76
N GLN A 213 -2.41 -12.16 0.91
CA GLN A 213 -1.94 -12.28 -0.48
C GLN A 213 -2.45 -11.14 -1.36
N LEU A 214 -3.70 -10.70 -1.21
CA LEU A 214 -4.21 -9.52 -1.92
C LEU A 214 -3.38 -8.27 -1.60
N VAL A 215 -3.05 -8.09 -0.31
CA VAL A 215 -2.20 -7.01 0.17
C VAL A 215 -0.78 -7.14 -0.39
N ALA A 216 -0.17 -8.33 -0.34
CA ALA A 216 1.16 -8.57 -0.89
C ALA A 216 1.25 -8.29 -2.40
N MET A 217 0.23 -8.68 -3.17
CA MET A 217 0.12 -8.38 -4.59
C MET A 217 0.14 -6.87 -4.85
N ARG A 218 -0.58 -6.09 -4.05
CA ARG A 218 -0.57 -4.63 -4.17
C ARG A 218 0.78 -4.02 -3.79
N ILE A 219 1.37 -4.46 -2.68
CA ILE A 219 2.68 -3.98 -2.20
C ILE A 219 3.77 -4.20 -3.25
N HIS A 220 3.79 -5.38 -3.85
CA HIS A 220 4.83 -5.76 -4.82
C HIS A 220 4.42 -5.47 -6.27
N GLY A 221 3.29 -4.83 -6.49
CA GLY A 221 2.84 -4.39 -7.82
C GLY A 221 2.60 -5.55 -8.79
N VAL A 222 1.98 -6.64 -8.33
CA VAL A 222 1.44 -7.68 -9.20
C VAL A 222 0.17 -7.14 -9.86
N SER A 223 0.24 -6.84 -11.16
CA SER A 223 -0.90 -6.31 -11.91
C SER A 223 -1.64 -7.41 -12.69
N ILE A 224 -2.88 -7.11 -13.10
CA ILE A 224 -3.69 -8.01 -13.92
C ILE A 224 -3.06 -8.20 -15.31
N GLU A 225 -2.42 -7.15 -15.84
CA GLU A 225 -1.66 -7.18 -17.09
C GLU A 225 -0.48 -8.15 -16.97
N PHE A 226 0.29 -8.09 -15.89
CA PHE A 226 1.39 -9.03 -15.65
C PHE A 226 0.90 -10.48 -15.60
N ILE A 227 -0.22 -10.75 -14.93
CA ILE A 227 -0.84 -12.08 -14.89
C ILE A 227 -1.22 -12.56 -16.30
N ARG A 228 -1.83 -11.69 -17.12
CA ARG A 228 -2.23 -12.01 -18.50
C ARG A 228 -1.01 -12.25 -19.40
N GLU A 229 0.04 -11.46 -19.25
CA GLU A 229 1.30 -11.65 -19.98
C GLU A 229 1.95 -12.99 -19.62
N MET A 230 2.01 -13.35 -18.34
CA MET A 230 2.50 -14.66 -17.90
C MET A 230 1.69 -15.80 -18.53
N LYS A 231 0.36 -15.68 -18.55
CA LYS A 231 -0.51 -16.62 -19.24
C LYS A 231 -0.18 -16.74 -20.74
N SER A 232 0.03 -15.61 -21.43
CA SER A 232 0.42 -15.60 -22.86
C SER A 232 1.78 -16.25 -23.14
N LEU A 233 2.64 -16.32 -22.12
CA LEU A 233 3.93 -17.00 -22.18
C LEU A 233 3.84 -18.50 -21.84
N GLY A 234 2.63 -19.02 -21.56
CA GLY A 234 2.39 -20.42 -21.24
C GLY A 234 2.37 -20.74 -19.74
N TYR A 235 2.26 -19.74 -18.87
CA TYR A 235 2.16 -19.93 -17.42
C TYR A 235 0.72 -19.71 -16.95
N ASP A 236 -0.15 -20.71 -17.13
CA ASP A 236 -1.59 -20.59 -16.90
C ASP A 236 -2.01 -20.57 -15.42
N GLU A 237 -1.21 -21.14 -14.50
CA GLU A 237 -1.57 -21.35 -13.09
C GLU A 237 -0.45 -20.96 -12.11
N VAL A 238 0.03 -19.71 -12.20
CA VAL A 238 1.07 -19.23 -11.28
C VAL A 238 0.48 -18.89 -9.93
N SER A 239 0.89 -19.57 -8.86
CA SER A 239 0.47 -19.20 -7.49
C SER A 239 0.79 -17.72 -7.17
N VAL A 240 -0.04 -17.06 -6.35
CA VAL A 240 0.20 -15.66 -5.94
C VAL A 240 1.59 -15.44 -5.35
N ASP A 241 2.08 -16.36 -4.51
CA ASP A 241 3.40 -16.25 -3.88
C ASP A 241 4.53 -16.20 -4.93
N ARG A 242 4.39 -16.98 -6.01
CA ARG A 242 5.34 -16.95 -7.15
C ARG A 242 5.21 -15.67 -7.96
N LEU A 243 4.01 -15.17 -8.22
CA LEU A 243 3.83 -13.86 -8.89
C LEU A 243 4.49 -12.75 -8.08
N VAL A 244 4.29 -12.76 -6.76
CA VAL A 244 4.92 -11.81 -5.83
C VAL A 244 6.44 -11.96 -5.85
N ALA A 245 6.99 -13.17 -5.77
CA ALA A 245 8.43 -13.42 -5.83
C ALA A 245 9.05 -12.91 -7.14
N MET A 246 8.40 -13.14 -8.27
CA MET A 246 8.83 -12.62 -9.57
C MET A 246 8.91 -11.09 -9.56
N ARG A 247 7.93 -10.41 -8.98
CA ARG A 247 7.95 -8.94 -8.87
C ARG A 247 9.03 -8.43 -7.93
N ILE A 248 9.21 -9.06 -6.77
CA ILE A 248 10.26 -8.73 -5.80
C ILE A 248 11.64 -8.81 -6.44
N HIS A 249 11.90 -9.87 -7.21
CA HIS A 249 13.20 -10.11 -7.84
C HIS A 249 13.33 -9.53 -9.25
N GLY A 250 12.32 -8.77 -9.72
CA GLY A 250 12.36 -8.07 -11.00
C GLY A 250 12.48 -9.01 -12.20
N VAL A 251 11.77 -10.14 -12.19
CA VAL A 251 11.56 -11.00 -13.36
C VAL A 251 10.59 -10.29 -14.30
N LYS A 252 11.10 -9.89 -15.47
CA LYS A 252 10.33 -9.22 -16.52
C LYS A 252 9.87 -10.21 -17.58
N THR A 253 8.73 -9.97 -18.22
CA THR A 253 8.21 -10.84 -19.28
C THR A 253 9.07 -10.80 -20.54
N GLU A 254 9.78 -9.68 -20.78
CA GLU A 254 10.80 -9.58 -21.85
C GLU A 254 11.96 -10.56 -21.62
N PHE A 255 12.43 -10.69 -20.39
CA PHE A 255 13.51 -11.64 -20.06
C PHE A 255 13.10 -13.09 -20.37
N ILE A 256 11.85 -13.45 -20.09
CA ILE A 256 11.32 -14.79 -20.40
C ILE A 256 11.25 -15.01 -21.93
N LYS A 257 10.84 -13.99 -22.69
CA LYS A 257 10.81 -14.05 -24.17
C LYS A 257 12.21 -14.24 -24.76
N GLU A 258 13.19 -13.48 -24.27
CA GLU A 258 14.60 -13.61 -24.69
C GLU A 258 15.15 -15.01 -24.41
N LEU A 259 14.84 -15.60 -23.24
CA LEU A 259 15.23 -16.97 -22.92
C LEU A 259 14.60 -17.97 -23.90
N LYS A 260 13.32 -17.81 -24.21
CA LYS A 260 12.62 -18.64 -25.20
C LYS A 260 13.25 -18.54 -26.59
N GLU A 261 13.61 -17.34 -27.04
CA GLU A 261 14.30 -17.11 -28.32
C GLU A 261 15.70 -17.75 -28.35
N MET A 262 16.36 -17.87 -27.19
CA MET A 262 17.62 -18.60 -27.04
C MET A 262 17.45 -20.13 -26.93
N GLY A 263 16.22 -20.64 -27.05
CA GLY A 263 15.90 -22.07 -27.02
C GLY A 263 15.69 -22.65 -25.62
N TYR A 264 15.44 -21.80 -24.62
CA TYR A 264 15.05 -22.22 -23.28
C TYR A 264 13.54 -22.15 -23.11
N ASP A 265 12.87 -23.29 -23.34
CA ASP A 265 11.42 -23.42 -23.23
C ASP A 265 10.96 -23.91 -21.85
N SER A 266 9.72 -23.59 -21.48
CA SER A 266 9.02 -24.14 -20.28
C SER A 266 9.80 -24.01 -18.98
N LEU A 267 10.32 -22.82 -18.69
CA LEU A 267 11.22 -22.60 -17.57
C LEU A 267 10.48 -22.59 -16.22
N PRO A 268 10.94 -23.33 -15.20
CA PRO A 268 10.39 -23.21 -13.86
C PRO A 268 10.51 -21.77 -13.35
N ILE A 269 9.44 -21.23 -12.78
CA ILE A 269 9.43 -19.85 -12.27
C ILE A 269 10.51 -19.63 -11.21
N ASP A 270 10.73 -20.64 -10.36
CA ASP A 270 11.75 -20.56 -9.31
C ASP A 270 13.16 -20.42 -9.91
N GLN A 271 13.41 -20.99 -11.10
CA GLN A 271 14.66 -20.79 -11.84
C GLN A 271 14.76 -19.39 -12.45
N LEU A 272 13.68 -18.86 -13.01
CA LEU A 272 13.65 -17.47 -13.50
C LEU A 272 13.98 -16.48 -12.37
N VAL A 273 13.42 -16.71 -11.19
CA VAL A 273 13.72 -15.93 -9.99
C VAL A 273 15.18 -16.06 -9.59
N ALA A 274 15.73 -17.29 -9.51
CA ALA A 274 17.13 -17.52 -9.17
C ALA A 274 18.10 -16.83 -10.15
N MET A 275 17.83 -16.89 -11.45
CA MET A 275 18.60 -16.19 -12.48
C MET A 275 18.64 -14.68 -12.23
N ARG A 276 17.52 -14.07 -11.83
CA ARG A 276 17.48 -12.63 -11.52
C ARG A 276 18.22 -12.29 -10.23
N ILE A 277 18.06 -13.10 -9.18
CA ILE A 277 18.77 -12.94 -7.91
C ILE A 277 20.29 -12.95 -8.13
N HIS A 278 20.79 -13.88 -8.94
CA HIS A 278 22.22 -14.05 -9.19
C HIS A 278 22.74 -13.25 -10.40
N GLY A 279 21.89 -12.41 -11.01
CA GLY A 279 22.28 -11.51 -12.08
C GLY A 279 22.73 -12.22 -13.35
N VAL A 280 22.09 -13.34 -13.71
CA VAL A 280 22.20 -13.95 -15.03
C VAL A 280 21.48 -13.03 -16.03
N LYS A 281 22.22 -12.57 -17.05
CA LYS A 281 21.70 -11.70 -18.10
C LYS A 281 21.79 -12.38 -19.47
N SER A 282 20.95 -11.98 -20.42
CA SER A 282 20.97 -12.54 -21.77
C SER A 282 22.27 -12.21 -22.51
N GLU A 283 22.96 -11.11 -22.19
CA GLU A 283 24.29 -10.81 -22.75
C GLU A 283 25.32 -11.88 -22.38
N PHE A 284 25.37 -12.28 -21.11
CA PHE A 284 26.28 -13.33 -20.63
C PHE A 284 26.04 -14.66 -21.36
N MET A 285 24.77 -15.01 -21.57
CA MET A 285 24.39 -16.23 -22.28
C MET A 285 24.79 -16.19 -23.77
N ARG A 286 24.69 -15.02 -24.42
CA ARG A 286 25.17 -14.81 -25.79
C ARG A 286 26.69 -14.94 -25.88
N GLU A 287 27.43 -14.34 -24.94
CA GLU A 287 28.89 -14.47 -24.87
C GLU A 287 29.33 -15.93 -24.69
N LEU A 288 28.68 -16.68 -23.79
CA LEU A 288 28.94 -18.11 -23.61
C LEU A 288 28.77 -18.89 -24.92
N ARG A 289 27.72 -18.57 -25.69
CA ARG A 289 27.48 -19.16 -27.00
C ARG A 289 28.61 -18.90 -28.00
N GLU A 290 29.19 -17.70 -28.00
CA GLU A 290 30.34 -17.36 -28.86
C GLU A 290 31.59 -18.21 -28.54
N PHE A 291 31.73 -18.65 -27.28
CA PHE A 291 32.79 -19.57 -26.86
C PHE A 291 32.44 -21.06 -27.08
N GLY A 292 31.27 -21.35 -27.65
CA GLY A 292 30.81 -22.70 -27.96
C GLY A 292 30.05 -23.39 -26.82
N TYR A 293 29.63 -22.66 -25.79
CA TYR A 293 28.74 -23.16 -24.74
C TYR A 293 27.29 -22.89 -25.12
N ASP A 294 26.75 -23.72 -26.00
CA ASP A 294 25.34 -23.66 -26.40
C ASP A 294 24.43 -24.30 -25.33
N ARG A 295 23.33 -23.62 -24.98
CA ARG A 295 22.26 -24.13 -24.10
C ARG A 295 22.75 -24.69 -22.74
N VAL A 296 23.63 -23.94 -22.07
CA VAL A 296 24.06 -24.25 -20.71
C VAL A 296 22.84 -24.35 -19.76
N PRO A 297 22.70 -25.42 -18.96
CA PRO A 297 21.62 -25.56 -17.98
C PRO A 297 21.46 -24.32 -17.10
N LEU A 298 20.23 -23.96 -16.73
CA LEU A 298 19.96 -22.71 -16.00
C LEU A 298 20.63 -22.65 -14.62
N ASP A 299 20.68 -23.79 -13.94
CA ASP A 299 21.36 -23.95 -12.66
C ASP A 299 22.88 -23.78 -12.80
N GLU A 300 23.46 -24.27 -13.89
CA GLU A 300 24.86 -24.01 -14.22
C GLU A 300 25.11 -22.53 -14.54
N LEU A 301 24.24 -21.86 -15.29
CA LEU A 301 24.34 -20.41 -15.53
C LEU A 301 24.30 -19.62 -14.22
N VAL A 302 23.42 -19.99 -13.31
CA VAL A 302 23.35 -19.41 -11.96
C VAL A 302 24.64 -19.67 -11.19
N SER A 303 25.14 -20.91 -11.18
CA SER A 303 26.40 -21.29 -10.54
C SER A 303 27.60 -20.52 -11.08
N MET A 304 27.70 -20.39 -12.40
CA MET A 304 28.71 -19.55 -13.07
C MET A 304 28.68 -18.12 -12.56
N ARG A 305 27.50 -17.51 -12.42
CA ARG A 305 27.36 -16.15 -11.88
C ARG A 305 27.73 -16.05 -10.41
N ILE A 306 27.31 -17.01 -9.58
CA ILE A 306 27.65 -17.07 -8.14
C ILE A 306 29.16 -17.11 -7.95
N HIS A 307 29.86 -17.93 -8.73
CA HIS A 307 31.31 -18.12 -8.62
C HIS A 307 32.13 -17.15 -9.49
N GLY A 308 31.46 -16.24 -10.20
CA GLY A 308 32.10 -15.19 -10.99
C GLY A 308 32.85 -15.70 -12.22
N VAL A 309 32.36 -16.76 -12.85
CA VAL A 309 32.80 -17.15 -14.20
C VAL A 309 32.33 -16.06 -15.17
N SER A 310 33.27 -15.43 -15.89
CA SER A 310 33.00 -14.38 -16.87
C SER A 310 33.47 -14.77 -18.27
N ALA A 311 32.98 -14.06 -19.29
CA ALA A 311 33.42 -14.23 -20.67
C ALA A 311 34.93 -13.93 -20.82
N GLU A 312 35.45 -12.94 -20.09
CA GLU A 312 36.88 -12.61 -20.07
C GLU A 312 37.71 -13.77 -19.49
N PHE A 313 37.24 -14.40 -18.41
CA PHE A 313 37.92 -15.56 -17.84
C PHE A 313 38.00 -16.72 -18.85
N ILE A 314 36.90 -17.01 -19.56
CA ILE A 314 36.87 -18.04 -20.60
C ILE A 314 37.82 -17.66 -21.76
N LYS A 315 37.83 -16.40 -22.17
CA LYS A 315 38.74 -15.87 -23.21
C LYS A 315 40.20 -16.01 -22.83
N GLU A 316 40.56 -15.71 -21.58
CA GLU A 316 41.91 -15.87 -21.05
C GLU A 316 42.34 -17.34 -21.08
N LEU A 317 41.49 -18.26 -20.60
CA LEU A 317 41.75 -19.70 -20.66
C LEU A 317 41.97 -20.18 -22.09
N LYS A 318 41.12 -19.72 -23.02
CA LYS A 318 41.28 -20.00 -24.45
C LYS A 318 42.62 -19.54 -24.99
N GLY A 319 43.05 -18.31 -24.65
CA GLY A 319 44.36 -17.76 -25.03
C GLY A 319 45.54 -18.53 -24.44
N LEU A 320 45.32 -19.22 -23.32
CA LEU A 320 46.29 -20.11 -22.69
C LEU A 320 46.22 -21.55 -23.24
N GLY A 321 45.42 -21.84 -24.26
CA GLY A 321 45.30 -23.17 -24.86
C GLY A 321 44.30 -24.11 -24.17
N TYR A 322 43.49 -23.60 -23.24
CA TYR A 322 42.39 -24.33 -22.62
C TYR A 322 41.08 -24.02 -23.34
N ASP A 323 40.86 -24.69 -24.46
CA ASP A 323 39.62 -24.60 -25.24
C ASP A 323 38.50 -25.45 -24.63
N ARG A 324 37.27 -24.93 -24.62
CA ARG A 324 36.03 -25.65 -24.25
C ARG A 324 36.10 -26.41 -22.91
N VAL A 325 36.66 -25.78 -21.89
CA VAL A 325 36.66 -26.30 -20.51
C VAL A 325 35.22 -26.54 -20.05
N PRO A 326 34.87 -27.74 -19.55
CA PRO A 326 33.53 -28.01 -19.01
C PRO A 326 33.06 -26.96 -17.99
N VAL A 327 31.77 -26.64 -17.98
CA VAL A 327 31.22 -25.53 -17.16
C VAL A 327 31.45 -25.76 -15.67
N ASP A 328 31.28 -26.99 -15.19
CA ASP A 328 31.58 -27.40 -13.82
C ASP A 328 33.05 -27.18 -13.46
N GLN A 329 33.98 -27.43 -14.41
CA GLN A 329 35.39 -27.14 -14.23
C GLN A 329 35.69 -25.64 -14.25
N LEU A 330 35.04 -24.84 -15.10
CA LEU A 330 35.16 -23.38 -15.05
C LEU A 330 34.75 -22.83 -13.69
N VAL A 331 33.64 -23.34 -13.14
CA VAL A 331 33.16 -23.01 -11.80
C VAL A 331 34.19 -23.43 -10.74
N SER A 332 34.67 -24.67 -10.80
CA SER A 332 35.68 -25.19 -9.87
C SER A 332 36.99 -24.39 -9.88
N MET A 333 37.47 -24.02 -11.07
CA MET A 333 38.63 -23.13 -11.23
C MET A 333 38.41 -21.81 -10.51
N ARG A 334 37.22 -21.20 -10.64
CA ARG A 334 36.89 -19.96 -9.92
C ARG A 334 36.81 -20.15 -8.41
N ILE A 335 36.20 -21.23 -7.93
CA ILE A 335 36.12 -21.58 -6.50
C ILE A 335 37.52 -21.68 -5.89
N HIS A 336 38.45 -22.35 -6.57
CA HIS A 336 39.81 -22.57 -6.07
C HIS A 336 40.78 -21.44 -6.42
N GLY A 337 40.36 -20.44 -7.20
CA GLY A 337 41.19 -19.32 -7.61
C GLY A 337 42.27 -19.69 -8.63
N VAL A 338 41.99 -20.68 -9.49
CA VAL A 338 42.77 -20.98 -10.69
C VAL A 338 42.44 -19.91 -11.73
N ASN A 339 43.40 -19.02 -12.00
CA ASN A 339 43.28 -17.93 -12.98
C ASN A 339 44.47 -17.91 -13.94
N ALA A 340 44.43 -17.04 -14.95
CA ALA A 340 45.51 -16.92 -15.93
C ALA A 340 46.89 -16.70 -15.29
N ALA A 341 46.97 -15.86 -14.25
CA ALA A 341 48.22 -15.58 -13.54
C ALA A 341 48.79 -16.82 -12.83
N PHE A 342 47.93 -17.67 -12.24
CA PHE A 342 48.34 -18.93 -11.63
C PHE A 342 48.86 -19.92 -12.68
N ILE A 343 48.15 -20.05 -13.82
CA ILE A 343 48.56 -20.93 -14.92
C ILE A 343 49.94 -20.51 -15.46
N GLU A 344 50.13 -19.21 -15.71
CA GLU A 344 51.42 -18.66 -16.15
C GLU A 344 52.55 -18.85 -15.13
N LYS A 345 52.24 -18.76 -13.82
CA LYS A 345 53.20 -19.07 -12.75
C LYS A 345 53.64 -20.54 -12.79
N MET A 346 52.73 -21.47 -13.06
CA MET A 346 53.06 -22.89 -13.17
C MET A 346 53.95 -23.19 -14.39
N ARG A 347 53.63 -22.58 -15.55
CA ARG A 347 54.48 -22.65 -16.76
C ARG A 347 55.90 -22.15 -16.50
N LYS A 348 56.05 -21.00 -15.84
CA LYS A 348 57.37 -20.45 -15.45
C LYS A 348 58.16 -21.36 -14.52
N ARG A 349 57.48 -22.23 -13.75
CA ARG A 349 58.10 -23.24 -12.88
C ARG A 349 58.39 -24.56 -13.60
N GLY A 350 58.17 -24.63 -14.91
CA GLY A 350 58.43 -25.81 -15.73
C GLY A 350 57.26 -26.81 -15.81
N PHE A 351 56.12 -26.51 -15.18
CA PHE A 351 54.91 -27.31 -15.32
C PHE A 351 54.15 -26.89 -16.58
N ASN A 352 54.57 -27.44 -17.72
CA ASN A 352 53.89 -27.26 -18.99
C ASN A 352 52.79 -28.31 -19.18
N ASP A 353 51.79 -28.01 -20.01
CA ASP A 353 50.74 -28.94 -20.44
C ASP A 353 49.91 -29.58 -19.32
N LEU A 354 49.74 -28.87 -18.20
CA LEU A 354 48.84 -29.29 -17.12
C LEU A 354 47.39 -29.30 -17.60
N SER A 355 46.65 -30.38 -17.35
CA SER A 355 45.19 -30.40 -17.50
C SER A 355 44.50 -29.47 -16.50
N VAL A 356 43.24 -29.12 -16.76
CA VAL A 356 42.43 -28.29 -15.86
C VAL A 356 42.30 -28.94 -14.46
N GLU A 357 42.09 -30.25 -14.41
CA GLU A 357 42.01 -31.00 -13.15
C GLU A 357 43.33 -30.92 -12.36
N GLN A 358 44.47 -31.01 -13.03
CA GLN A 358 45.77 -30.87 -12.39
C GLN A 358 46.00 -29.45 -11.87
N LEU A 359 45.59 -28.42 -12.62
CA LEU A 359 45.66 -27.03 -12.16
C LEU A 359 44.82 -26.80 -10.90
N ILE A 360 43.59 -27.31 -10.88
CA ILE A 360 42.71 -27.28 -9.73
C ILE A 360 43.36 -28.00 -8.55
N SER A 361 43.87 -29.22 -8.76
CA SER A 361 44.52 -30.01 -7.72
C SER A 361 45.75 -29.30 -7.14
N LEU A 362 46.65 -28.77 -7.98
CA LEU A 362 47.84 -28.03 -7.51
C LEU A 362 47.47 -26.80 -6.69
N ARG A 363 46.40 -26.10 -7.08
CA ARG A 363 45.90 -24.93 -6.37
C ARG A 363 45.31 -25.30 -5.01
N ILE A 364 44.52 -26.37 -4.92
CA ILE A 364 43.96 -26.91 -3.67
C ILE A 364 45.08 -27.29 -2.69
N HIS A 365 46.14 -27.92 -3.18
CA HIS A 365 47.26 -28.37 -2.34
C HIS A 365 48.28 -27.26 -2.03
N GLY A 366 48.00 -26.01 -2.39
CA GLY A 366 48.82 -24.85 -2.01
C GLY A 366 50.20 -24.82 -2.65
N PHE A 367 50.39 -25.46 -3.81
CA PHE A 367 51.69 -25.59 -4.48
C PHE A 367 52.28 -24.23 -4.94
N ASP A 368 51.53 -23.15 -4.82
CA ASP A 368 51.97 -21.79 -5.14
C ASP A 368 52.45 -20.97 -3.94
N ARG A 369 52.32 -21.48 -2.71
CA ARG A 369 52.82 -20.84 -1.48
C ARG A 369 54.32 -20.95 -1.33
#